data_AF-A0A2V6RXQ4-F1
#
_entry.id   AF-A0A2V6RXQ4-F1
#
_cell.length_a   1.000
_cell.length_b   1.000
_cell.length_c   1.000
_cell.angle_alpha   90.00
_cell.angle_beta   90.00
_cell.angle_gamma   90.00
#
_symmetry.space_group_name_H-M   'P 1'
#
loop_
_entity.id
_entity.type
_entity.pdbx_description
1 polymer ?
#
loop_
_entity_poly.entity_id
_entity_poly.type
_entity_poly.pdbx_seq_one_letter_code
_entity_poly.pdbx_strand_id
1 'polypeptide(L)'
;MAAKGGTTEYAVLGMLALGPGSGYDLKKRIEGSVAHFWSESYGQIYPILAHLASQGLVERRLERQKGKPDRQVYSITAEGQERLGAWLTAPARDESFRSELLLKLFFGRRRPLEESIRHLER
;
A
#
# COMPACT_ATOMS: atom_id res chain seq x y z
N MET A 1 8.93 18.29 -7.42
CA MET A 1 8.91 16.85 -7.82
C MET A 1 8.84 16.03 -6.54
N ALA A 2 7.65 15.55 -6.16
CA ALA A 2 7.50 14.71 -4.96
C ALA A 2 8.09 13.33 -5.27
N ALA A 3 8.96 12.84 -4.39
CA ALA A 3 9.67 11.59 -4.55
C ALA A 3 8.68 10.44 -4.77
N LYS A 4 9.03 9.59 -5.73
CA LYS A 4 8.37 8.33 -6.10
C LYS A 4 8.68 7.23 -5.06
N GLY A 5 8.68 7.59 -3.77
CA GLY A 5 8.62 6.65 -2.65
C GLY A 5 7.14 6.36 -2.40
N GLY A 6 6.70 5.16 -2.75
CA GLY A 6 5.29 4.78 -2.74
C GLY A 6 4.70 4.91 -1.34
N THR A 7 3.51 5.50 -1.26
CA THR A 7 2.72 5.67 -0.03
C THR A 7 2.41 4.34 0.68
N THR A 8 2.76 3.21 0.08
CA THR A 8 2.73 1.86 0.66
C THR A 8 3.63 1.67 1.87
N GLU A 9 4.71 2.43 2.03
CA GLU A 9 5.47 2.39 3.29
C GLU A 9 4.57 2.75 4.49
N TYR A 10 3.65 3.69 4.31
CA TYR A 10 2.68 4.09 5.34
C TYR A 10 1.57 3.06 5.52
N ALA A 11 1.21 2.31 4.47
CA ALA A 11 0.31 1.16 4.64
C ALA A 11 0.95 0.09 5.54
N VAL A 12 2.25 -0.18 5.39
CA VAL A 12 2.99 -1.12 6.25
C VAL A 12 3.13 -0.57 7.68
N LEU A 13 3.53 0.69 7.86
CA LEU A 13 3.61 1.33 9.18
C LEU A 13 2.26 1.35 9.88
N GLY A 14 1.19 1.74 9.19
CA GLY A 14 -0.17 1.74 9.73
C GLY A 14 -0.63 0.35 10.17
N MET A 15 -0.29 -0.69 9.40
CA MET A 15 -0.59 -2.08 9.78
C MET A 15 0.16 -2.55 11.03
N LEU A 16 1.39 -2.10 11.21
CA LEU A 16 2.17 -2.40 12.41
C LEU A 16 1.71 -1.60 13.63
N ALA A 17 1.20 -0.37 13.42
CA ALA A 17 0.57 0.43 14.46
C ALA A 17 -0.72 -0.20 15.00
N LEU A 18 -1.47 -0.93 14.15
CA LEU A 18 -2.62 -1.74 14.59
C LEU A 18 -2.21 -3.00 15.38
N GLY A 19 -0.96 -3.44 15.23
CA GLY A 19 -0.39 -4.50 16.04
C GLY A 19 0.77 -5.23 15.34
N PRO A 20 1.72 -5.78 16.11
CA PRO A 20 2.87 -6.49 15.55
C PRO A 20 2.43 -7.73 14.77
N GLY A 21 3.29 -8.20 13.88
CA GLY A 21 3.01 -9.39 13.07
C GLY A 21 4.15 -9.79 12.17
N SER A 22 4.09 -10.99 11.61
CA SER A 22 5.03 -11.35 10.54
C SER A 22 4.63 -10.70 9.22
N GLY A 23 5.55 -10.66 8.26
CA GLY A 23 5.24 -10.19 6.90
C GLY A 23 4.04 -10.91 6.27
N TYR A 24 3.82 -12.17 6.62
CA TYR A 24 2.63 -12.94 6.22
C TYR A 24 1.35 -12.42 6.88
N ASP A 25 1.35 -12.13 8.19
CA ASP A 25 0.16 -11.57 8.86
C ASP A 25 -0.20 -10.21 8.29
N LEU A 26 0.81 -9.36 8.07
CA LEU A 26 0.62 -8.04 7.47
C LEU A 26 -0.02 -8.17 6.10
N LYS A 27 0.52 -9.05 5.24
CA LYS A 27 -0.06 -9.33 3.93
C LYS A 27 -1.53 -9.72 4.04
N LYS A 28 -1.87 -10.68 4.91
CA LYS A 28 -3.24 -11.15 5.10
C LYS A 28 -4.18 -10.03 5.60
N ARG A 29 -3.71 -9.18 6.53
CA ARG A 29 -4.50 -8.04 7.02
C ARG A 29 -4.72 -7.00 5.93
N ILE A 30 -3.70 -6.71 5.12
CA ILE A 30 -3.81 -5.75 4.00
C ILE A 30 -4.81 -6.26 2.97
N GLU A 31 -4.70 -7.52 2.56
CA GLU A 31 -5.61 -8.18 1.59
C GLU A 31 -7.08 -8.12 2.04
N GLY A 32 -7.34 -8.17 3.35
CA GLY A 32 -8.69 -8.07 3.92
C GLY A 32 -9.16 -6.66 4.30
N SER A 33 -8.39 -5.61 3.99
CA SER A 33 -8.74 -4.23 4.40
C SER A 33 -8.34 -3.17 3.36
N VAL A 34 -7.12 -2.64 3.43
CA VAL A 34 -6.61 -1.55 2.58
C VAL A 34 -6.56 -1.91 1.10
N ALA A 35 -6.49 -3.21 0.77
CA ALA A 35 -6.50 -3.73 -0.58
C ALA A 35 -7.60 -3.17 -1.50
N HIS A 36 -8.75 -2.80 -0.93
CA HIS A 36 -9.90 -2.31 -1.69
C HIS A 36 -9.68 -0.95 -2.34
N PHE A 37 -8.79 -0.12 -1.78
CA PHE A 37 -8.55 1.24 -2.24
C PHE A 37 -7.06 1.59 -2.36
N TRP A 38 -6.18 0.71 -1.86
CA TRP A 38 -4.73 0.86 -1.93
C TRP A 38 -4.11 -0.38 -2.58
N SER A 39 -4.12 -0.41 -3.92
CA SER A 39 -3.76 -1.58 -4.72
C SER A 39 -2.28 -1.64 -5.11
N GLU A 40 -1.36 -1.31 -4.20
CA GLU A 40 0.06 -1.47 -4.48
C GLU A 40 0.50 -2.94 -4.33
N SER A 41 1.48 -3.34 -5.15
CA SER A 41 1.91 -4.73 -5.30
C SER A 41 2.34 -5.35 -3.98
N TYR A 42 1.58 -6.35 -3.52
CA TYR A 42 1.85 -7.15 -2.31
C TYR A 42 3.24 -7.81 -2.30
N GLY A 43 3.90 -7.92 -3.46
CA GLY A 43 5.30 -8.36 -3.57
C GLY A 43 6.29 -7.39 -2.91
N GLN A 44 5.89 -6.14 -2.64
CA GLN A 44 6.74 -5.12 -2.04
C GLN A 44 6.72 -5.12 -0.50
N ILE A 45 5.85 -5.89 0.16
CA ILE A 45 5.74 -5.88 1.63
C ILE A 45 7.09 -6.23 2.29
N TYR A 46 7.76 -7.28 1.83
CA TYR A 46 9.04 -7.72 2.40
C TYR A 46 10.20 -6.74 2.12
N PRO A 47 10.38 -6.26 0.87
CA PRO A 47 11.32 -5.17 0.59
C PRO A 47 11.08 -3.91 1.45
N ILE A 48 9.81 -3.51 1.62
CA ILE A 48 9.44 -2.35 2.43
C ILE A 48 9.75 -2.59 3.91
N LEU A 49 9.43 -3.76 4.47
CA LEU A 49 9.78 -4.11 5.84
C LEU A 49 11.30 -4.06 6.08
N ALA A 50 12.09 -4.58 5.13
CA ALA A 50 13.55 -4.50 5.20
C ALA A 50 14.02 -3.04 5.14
N HIS A 51 13.42 -2.21 4.28
CA HIS A 51 13.75 -0.79 4.17
C HIS A 51 13.42 -0.01 5.45
N LEU A 52 12.20 -0.16 5.98
CA LEU A 52 11.77 0.48 7.23
C LEU A 52 12.64 0.03 8.42
N ALA A 53 13.04 -1.24 8.46
CA ALA A 53 13.96 -1.73 9.48
C ALA A 53 15.36 -1.12 9.33
N SER A 54 15.86 -0.95 8.10
CA SER A 54 17.15 -0.28 7.88
C SER A 54 17.14 1.20 8.27
N GLN A 55 15.96 1.81 8.33
CA GLN A 55 15.75 3.19 8.79
C GLN A 55 15.44 3.31 10.29
N GLY A 56 15.34 2.19 11.03
CA GLY A 56 14.99 2.21 12.44
C GLY A 56 13.52 2.53 12.74
N LEU A 57 12.64 2.50 11.73
CA LEU A 57 11.20 2.78 11.88
C LEU A 57 10.40 1.53 12.29
N VAL A 58 10.99 0.36 12.10
CA VAL A 58 10.43 -0.95 12.45
C VAL A 58 11.54 -1.80 13.05
N GLU A 59 11.25 -2.49 14.14
CA GLU A 59 12.14 -3.49 14.73
C GLU A 59 11.73 -4.90 14.30
N ARG A 60 12.71 -5.82 14.31
CA ARG A 60 12.55 -7.21 13.88
C ARG A 60 12.97 -8.13 15.01
N ARG A 61 12.05 -8.96 15.48
CA ARG A 61 12.28 -9.97 16.52
C ARG A 61 12.05 -11.37 15.97
N LEU A 62 12.94 -12.30 16.35
CA LEU A 62 12.73 -13.72 16.08
C LEU A 62 11.90 -14.32 17.24
N GLU A 63 10.71 -14.81 16.93
CA GLU A 63 9.89 -15.59 17.85
C GLU A 63 10.10 -17.08 17.59
N ARG A 64 10.60 -17.76 18.62
CA ARG A 64 10.75 -19.22 18.59
C ARG A 64 9.40 -19.88 18.73
N GLN A 65 9.11 -20.82 17.84
CA GLN A 65 7.87 -21.60 17.87
C GLN A 65 8.18 -23.08 18.15
N LYS A 66 7.40 -23.72 19.03
CA LYS A 66 7.54 -25.14 19.30
C LYS A 66 6.90 -25.94 18.17
N GLY A 67 7.69 -26.79 17.50
CA GLY A 67 7.20 -27.66 16.42
C GLY A 67 6.87 -26.95 15.11
N LYS A 68 7.27 -25.68 14.93
CA LYS A 68 7.15 -24.91 13.69
C LYS A 68 8.44 -24.10 13.47
N PRO A 69 8.75 -23.67 12.24
CA PRO A 69 9.86 -22.76 11.98
C PRO A 69 9.73 -21.48 12.80
N ASP A 70 10.87 -20.92 13.21
CA ASP A 70 10.91 -19.62 13.87
C ASP A 70 10.25 -18.56 13.00
N ARG A 71 9.51 -17.66 13.64
CA ARG A 71 8.76 -16.61 12.96
C ARG A 71 9.41 -15.28 13.20
N GLN A 72 9.57 -14.54 12.11
CA GLN A 72 10.04 -13.17 12.15
C GLN A 72 8.87 -12.23 12.37
N VAL A 73 8.83 -11.56 13.51
CA VAL A 73 7.81 -10.60 13.89
C VAL A 73 8.38 -9.20 13.79
N TYR A 74 7.59 -8.30 13.23
CA TYR A 74 7.90 -6.90 13.08
C TYR A 74 7.01 -6.08 14.02
N SER A 75 7.58 -5.03 14.60
CA SER A 75 6.88 -4.05 15.44
C SER A 75 7.31 -2.65 15.02
N ILE A 76 6.40 -1.69 15.04
CA ILE A 76 6.72 -0.28 14.79
C ILE A 76 7.47 0.32 15.99
N THR A 77 8.50 1.11 15.73
CA THR A 77 9.28 1.83 16.76
C THR A 77 8.63 3.17 17.12
N ALA A 78 9.16 3.89 18.11
CA ALA A 78 8.70 5.23 18.44
C ALA A 78 8.90 6.19 17.25
N GLU A 79 10.06 6.12 16.60
CA GLU A 79 10.39 6.89 15.40
C GLU A 79 9.46 6.55 14.23
N GLY A 80 9.10 5.26 14.09
CA GLY A 80 8.09 4.82 13.13
C GLY A 80 6.71 5.42 13.38
N GLN A 81 6.29 5.50 14.65
CA GLN A 81 5.02 6.12 15.04
C GLN A 81 5.00 7.62 14.74
N GLU A 82 6.08 8.34 15.06
CA GLU A 82 6.22 9.76 14.73
C GLU A 82 6.15 10.00 13.21
N ARG A 83 6.87 9.16 12.43
CA ARG A 83 6.85 9.22 10.97
C ARG A 83 5.46 8.98 10.40
N LEU A 84 4.74 8.00 10.93
CA LEU A 84 3.35 7.71 10.54
C LEU A 84 2.42 8.89 10.91
N GLY A 85 2.56 9.43 12.12
CA GLY A 85 1.76 10.58 12.57
C GLY A 85 1.98 11.83 11.73
N ALA A 86 3.22 12.13 11.36
CA ALA A 86 3.55 13.24 10.47
C ALA A 86 2.91 13.08 9.08
N TRP A 87 2.84 11.85 8.56
CA TRP A 87 2.18 11.60 7.28
C TRP A 87 0.66 11.67 7.37
N LEU A 88 0.04 11.14 8.44
CA LEU A 88 -1.41 11.20 8.65
C LEU A 88 -1.94 12.63 8.81
N THR A 89 -1.10 13.56 9.27
CA THR A 89 -1.46 14.98 9.43
C THR A 89 -1.10 15.84 8.23
N ALA A 90 -0.34 15.30 7.27
CA ALA A 90 -0.08 15.99 6.01
C ALA A 90 -1.33 15.97 5.12
N PRO A 91 -1.57 17.02 4.30
CA PRO A 91 -2.64 17.00 3.32
C PRO A 91 -2.52 15.78 2.41
N ALA A 92 -3.65 15.11 2.18
CA ALA A 92 -3.73 14.03 1.21
C ALA A 92 -3.27 14.54 -0.17
N ARG A 93 -2.59 13.68 -0.94
CA ARG A 93 -2.23 14.01 -2.31
C ARG A 93 -3.50 14.16 -3.13
N ASP A 94 -3.54 15.16 -4.02
CA ASP A 94 -4.58 15.24 -5.04
C ASP A 94 -4.49 14.00 -5.93
N GLU A 95 -5.48 13.12 -5.79
CA GLU A 95 -5.65 12.00 -6.70
C GLU A 95 -6.26 12.52 -8.00
N SER A 96 -5.41 12.74 -9.01
CA SER A 96 -5.91 13.09 -10.33
C SER A 96 -6.61 11.87 -10.92
N PHE A 97 -7.94 11.89 -10.96
CA PHE A 97 -8.72 10.87 -11.66
C PHE A 97 -8.44 10.96 -13.17
N ARG A 98 -7.77 9.94 -13.73
CA ARG A 98 -7.49 9.82 -15.16
C ARG A 98 -8.21 8.61 -15.72
N SER A 99 -9.31 8.85 -16.42
CA SER A 99 -10.07 7.78 -17.09
C SER A 99 -9.87 7.84 -18.60
N GLU A 100 -9.18 6.84 -19.15
CA GLU A 100 -9.05 6.67 -20.60
C GLU A 100 -10.42 6.47 -21.26
N LEU A 101 -11.33 5.76 -20.58
CA LEU A 101 -12.71 5.61 -21.03
C LEU A 101 -13.39 6.96 -21.20
N LEU A 102 -13.38 7.81 -20.18
CA LEU A 102 -13.99 9.14 -20.27
C LEU A 102 -13.31 10.01 -21.34
N LEU A 103 -11.99 9.90 -21.48
CA LEU A 103 -11.26 10.61 -22.53
C LEU A 103 -11.70 10.17 -23.93
N LYS A 104 -11.90 8.86 -24.14
CA LYS A 104 -12.42 8.29 -25.38
C LYS A 104 -13.85 8.73 -25.65
N LEU A 105 -14.73 8.72 -24.63
CA LEU A 105 -16.11 9.18 -24.78
C LEU A 105 -16.19 10.67 -25.11
N PHE A 106 -15.37 11.50 -24.45
CA PHE A 106 -15.30 12.94 -24.71
C PHE A 106 -14.94 13.26 -26.16
N PHE A 107 -13.98 12.52 -26.74
CA PHE A 107 -13.59 12.67 -28.15
C PHE A 107 -14.34 11.73 -29.11
N GLY A 108 -15.30 10.95 -28.61
CA GLY A 108 -15.98 9.87 -29.32
C GLY A 108 -16.79 10.35 -30.52
N ARG A 109 -17.25 11.61 -30.51
CA ARG A 109 -17.99 12.24 -31.63
C ARG A 109 -17.23 12.23 -32.96
N ARG A 110 -15.91 12.01 -32.95
CA ARG A 110 -15.07 11.89 -34.15
C ARG A 110 -15.14 10.51 -34.83
N ARG A 111 -15.86 9.56 -34.23
CA ARG A 111 -16.01 8.18 -34.70
C ARG A 111 -17.49 7.78 -34.66
N PRO A 112 -17.89 6.69 -35.34
CA PRO A 112 -19.23 6.13 -35.21
C PRO A 112 -19.58 5.80 -33.74
N LEU A 113 -20.85 5.97 -33.37
CA LEU A 113 -21.35 5.81 -32.00
C LEU A 113 -21.08 4.41 -31.45
N GLU A 114 -21.10 3.42 -32.34
CA GLU A 114 -20.87 2.00 -32.06
C GLU A 114 -19.53 1.77 -31.35
N GLU A 115 -18.49 2.56 -31.68
CA GLU A 115 -17.19 2.45 -31.00
C GLU A 115 -17.25 2.94 -29.55
N SER A 116 -18.05 3.97 -29.27
CA SER A 116 -18.25 4.46 -27.89
C SER A 116 -19.05 3.45 -27.06
N ILE A 117 -20.05 2.80 -27.67
CA ILE A 117 -20.84 1.73 -27.04
C ILE A 117 -19.93 0.53 -26.69
N ARG A 118 -19.09 0.08 -27.63
CA ARG A 118 -18.12 -1.01 -27.38
C ARG A 118 -17.14 -0.73 -26.23
N HIS A 119 -16.85 0.53 -25.92
CA HIS A 119 -16.01 0.88 -24.78
C HIS A 119 -16.74 0.75 -23.44
N LEU A 120 -18.07 0.84 -23.42
CA LEU A 120 -18.91 0.75 -22.22
C LEU A 120 -19.36 -0.67 -21.89
N GLU A 121 -19.49 -1.54 -22.91
CA GLU A 121 -19.99 -2.92 -22.77
C GLU A 121 -18.92 -3.95 -22.35
N ARG A 122 -17.76 -3.51 -21.85
CA ARG A 122 -16.66 -4.39 -21.42
C ARG A 122 -16.81 -4.88 -19.99
#